data_AF-A0A7S2W8Y1-F1
#
_entry.id   AF-A0A7S2W8Y1-F1
#
_cell.length_a   1.000
_cell.length_b   1.000
_cell.length_c   1.000
_cell.angle_alpha   90.00
_cell.angle_beta   90.00
_cell.angle_gamma   90.00
#
_symmetry.space_group_name_H-M   'P 1'
#
loop_
_entity.id
_entity.type
_entity.pdbx_description
1 polymer ?
#
loop_
_entity_poly.entity_id
_entity_poly.type
_entity_poly.pdbx_seq_one_letter_code
_entity_poly.pdbx_strand_id
1 'polypeptide(L)'
;KFKKKMKFIFFTLAALSLHQHVLAYFSTGSCDGVYECYGLSQFDTLVSIGENSCNGYAACYHDVKDTSRDIIIGDGSCIYNSACHGIAGNNGYVRIGDRSCTKYHSCGTNANSDKFFKKIIGSDSCTGENACISGTISIEIGNNSCQCDDCCRCLKEGDIVQHNSCNKFGTDHCCIDKETRSDKELKDPLPSSNPSFLQSNSPSFLQTKGPCD
;
A
#
# COMPACT_ATOMS: atom_id res chain seq x y z
N LYS A 1 4.81 -11.26 -30.28
CA LYS A 1 5.62 -11.70 -29.12
C LYS A 1 6.32 -10.48 -28.51
N PHE A 2 5.68 -9.77 -27.58
CA PHE A 2 6.31 -8.65 -26.87
C PHE A 2 7.22 -9.20 -25.77
N LYS A 3 8.53 -8.99 -25.90
CA LYS A 3 9.50 -9.28 -24.82
C LYS A 3 9.34 -8.21 -23.74
N LYS A 4 8.74 -8.57 -22.60
CA LYS A 4 8.66 -7.73 -21.38
C LYS A 4 10.08 -7.47 -20.88
N LYS A 5 10.47 -6.19 -20.74
CA LYS A 5 11.75 -5.78 -20.11
C LYS A 5 11.48 -5.49 -18.64
N MET A 6 11.87 -6.42 -17.77
CA MET A 6 11.94 -6.20 -16.33
C MET A 6 13.22 -5.38 -16.04
N LYS A 7 13.10 -4.17 -15.52
CA LYS A 7 14.25 -3.32 -15.17
C LYS A 7 14.64 -3.62 -13.71
N PHE A 8 15.80 -4.22 -13.51
CA PHE A 8 16.43 -4.34 -12.20
C PHE A 8 17.39 -3.17 -12.02
N ILE A 9 17.21 -2.37 -10.97
CA ILE A 9 18.14 -1.30 -10.62
C ILE A 9 18.82 -1.71 -9.31
N PHE A 10 20.10 -2.05 -9.38
CA PHE A 10 20.95 -2.27 -8.22
C PHE A 10 21.85 -1.03 -8.04
N PHE A 11 21.72 -0.32 -6.92
CA PHE A 11 22.68 0.69 -6.50
C PHE A 11 23.65 0.07 -5.49
N THR A 12 24.87 -0.25 -5.93
CA THR A 12 25.98 -0.62 -5.04
C THR A 12 26.98 0.55 -4.98
N LEU A 13 26.94 1.32 -3.89
CA LEU A 13 28.01 2.27 -3.54
C LEU A 13 29.05 1.54 -2.69
N ALA A 14 30.27 1.41 -3.22
CA ALA A 14 31.40 0.81 -2.52
C ALA A 14 32.18 1.87 -1.71
N ALA A 15 31.96 1.91 -0.40
CA ALA A 15 32.93 2.36 0.61
C ALA A 15 32.45 1.90 2.00
N LEU A 16 33.37 1.35 2.81
CA LEU A 16 33.11 0.69 4.09
C LEU A 16 32.13 1.45 5.01
N SER A 17 30.88 0.98 5.09
CA SER A 17 29.89 1.22 6.15
C SER A 17 28.70 0.28 5.86
N LEU A 18 27.95 -0.16 6.87
CA LEU A 18 26.88 -1.18 6.79
C LEU A 18 26.15 -1.21 5.43
N HIS A 19 26.16 -2.37 4.75
CA HIS A 19 25.47 -2.56 3.46
C HIS A 19 23.96 -2.40 3.66
N GLN A 20 23.44 -1.23 3.32
CA GLN A 20 22.01 -0.98 3.25
C GLN A 20 21.51 -1.47 1.87
N HIS A 21 20.62 -2.45 1.87
CA HIS A 21 20.10 -3.09 0.66
C HIS A 21 18.68 -2.64 0.39
N VAL A 22 18.49 -1.75 -0.58
CA VAL A 22 17.17 -1.44 -1.12
C VAL A 22 16.84 -2.44 -2.22
N LEU A 23 15.68 -3.10 -2.13
CA LEU A 23 15.20 -4.04 -3.14
C LEU A 23 13.90 -3.49 -3.75
N ALA A 24 13.98 -2.96 -4.97
CA ALA A 24 12.84 -2.34 -5.65
C ALA A 24 12.47 -3.10 -6.94
N TYR A 25 11.19 -3.45 -7.08
CA TYR A 25 10.60 -4.10 -8.24
C TYR A 25 9.46 -3.25 -8.79
N PHE A 26 9.60 -2.79 -10.03
CA PHE A 26 8.57 -2.06 -10.75
C PHE A 26 8.15 -2.87 -11.96
N SER A 27 6.85 -3.13 -12.06
CA SER A 27 6.28 -3.91 -13.15
C SER A 27 6.04 -3.03 -14.39
N THR A 28 5.49 -3.61 -15.46
CA THR A 28 5.27 -2.86 -16.70
C THR A 28 4.17 -1.81 -16.50
N GLY A 29 4.40 -0.61 -17.03
CA GLY A 29 3.40 0.44 -17.00
C GLY A 29 3.24 1.12 -15.63
N SER A 30 4.13 0.88 -14.67
CA SER A 30 4.07 1.49 -13.34
C SER A 30 4.99 2.69 -13.22
N CYS A 31 4.60 3.71 -12.46
CA CYS A 31 5.40 4.91 -12.23
C CYS A 31 5.71 5.70 -13.52
N ASP A 32 4.77 5.75 -14.47
CA ASP A 32 5.02 6.26 -15.82
C ASP A 32 4.78 7.77 -16.03
N GLY A 33 4.33 8.52 -15.02
CA GLY A 33 3.99 9.95 -15.17
C GLY A 33 5.01 10.93 -14.57
N VAL A 34 4.51 11.98 -13.89
CA VAL A 34 5.31 12.94 -13.13
C VAL A 34 5.18 12.74 -11.60
N TYR A 35 6.32 12.48 -10.93
CA TYR A 35 6.47 12.34 -9.46
C TYR A 35 5.73 11.15 -8.82
N GLU A 36 5.27 10.17 -9.59
CA GLU A 36 4.40 9.07 -9.14
C GLU A 36 5.03 8.24 -8.04
N CYS A 37 6.31 7.92 -8.17
CA CYS A 37 7.02 7.00 -7.28
C CYS A 37 8.23 7.67 -6.63
N TYR A 38 8.23 9.00 -6.62
CA TYR A 38 9.30 9.76 -6.00
C TYR A 38 9.35 9.45 -4.49
N GLY A 39 10.56 9.20 -4.01
CA GLY A 39 10.83 8.95 -2.60
C GLY A 39 10.65 7.51 -2.14
N LEU A 40 9.91 6.63 -2.82
CA LEU A 40 9.47 5.32 -2.28
C LEU A 40 10.57 4.35 -1.78
N SER A 41 11.85 4.59 -2.06
CA SER A 41 12.93 3.68 -1.69
C SER A 41 14.07 4.39 -0.95
N GLN A 42 14.11 4.27 0.38
CA GLN A 42 15.24 4.73 1.19
C GLN A 42 15.53 3.72 2.31
N PHE A 43 16.73 3.12 2.25
CA PHE A 43 17.36 2.23 3.23
C PHE A 43 16.56 0.98 3.65
N ASP A 44 17.10 -0.20 3.34
CA ASP A 44 16.57 -1.51 3.78
C ASP A 44 15.08 -1.72 3.51
N THR A 45 14.57 -1.09 2.45
CA THR A 45 13.16 -1.18 2.04
C THR A 45 12.95 -2.23 0.96
N LEU A 46 11.93 -3.08 1.10
CA LEU A 46 11.35 -3.81 -0.03
C LEU A 46 10.27 -2.95 -0.69
N VAL A 47 10.47 -2.57 -1.94
CA VAL A 47 9.46 -1.91 -2.76
C VAL A 47 9.04 -2.84 -3.89
N SER A 48 7.74 -3.12 -4.01
CA SER A 48 7.17 -3.90 -5.11
C SER A 48 5.92 -3.21 -5.61
N ILE A 49 5.91 -2.83 -6.88
CA ILE A 49 4.79 -2.15 -7.53
C ILE A 49 4.34 -2.97 -8.74
N GLY A 50 3.06 -3.31 -8.74
CA GLY A 50 2.36 -4.06 -9.76
C GLY A 50 2.20 -3.31 -11.09
N GLU A 51 1.68 -4.01 -12.09
CA GLU A 51 1.50 -3.50 -13.44
C GLU A 51 0.46 -2.39 -13.48
N ASN A 52 0.72 -1.36 -14.29
CA ASN A 52 -0.19 -0.21 -14.45
C ASN A 52 -0.57 0.49 -13.13
N SER A 53 0.32 0.46 -12.14
CA SER A 53 0.11 1.06 -10.81
C SER A 53 0.92 2.34 -10.61
N CYS A 54 0.47 3.21 -9.70
CA CYS A 54 1.12 4.49 -9.41
C CYS A 54 1.31 5.32 -10.69
N ASN A 55 0.23 5.69 -11.38
CA ASN A 55 0.30 6.37 -12.68
C ASN A 55 -0.36 7.76 -12.72
N GLY A 56 -1.02 8.17 -11.64
CA GLY A 56 -1.55 9.52 -11.52
C GLY A 56 -0.49 10.49 -11.01
N TYR A 57 -0.71 11.79 -11.22
CA TYR A 57 0.19 12.82 -10.70
C TYR A 57 0.41 12.63 -9.20
N ALA A 58 1.67 12.46 -8.80
CA ALA A 58 2.06 12.22 -7.42
C ALA A 58 1.30 11.03 -6.75
N ALA A 59 0.87 10.03 -7.52
CA ALA A 59 -0.04 9.00 -7.05
C ALA A 59 0.50 8.19 -5.88
N CYS A 60 1.77 7.81 -5.91
CA CYS A 60 2.49 7.14 -4.82
C CYS A 60 3.64 8.03 -4.33
N TYR A 61 3.51 9.35 -4.52
CA TYR A 61 4.52 10.30 -4.09
C TYR A 61 4.73 10.22 -2.59
N HIS A 62 5.99 10.28 -2.19
CA HIS A 62 6.35 10.36 -0.81
C HIS A 62 7.50 11.33 -0.58
N ASP A 63 7.29 12.31 0.30
CA ASP A 63 8.38 13.12 0.88
C ASP A 63 9.02 12.32 2.02
N VAL A 64 9.84 11.33 1.70
CA VAL A 64 10.47 10.51 2.75
C VAL A 64 11.58 11.31 3.41
N LYS A 65 11.45 11.51 4.73
CA LYS A 65 12.56 11.95 5.58
C LYS A 65 13.28 10.78 6.25
N ASP A 66 12.63 9.61 6.40
CA ASP A 66 13.21 8.42 7.03
C ASP A 66 12.62 7.07 6.58
N THR A 67 13.40 6.01 6.78
CA THR A 67 13.27 4.61 6.33
C THR A 67 11.84 4.05 6.29
N SER A 68 11.23 3.91 5.11
CA SER A 68 10.07 3.01 4.94
C SER A 68 10.54 1.56 4.98
N ARG A 69 9.71 0.61 5.44
CA ARG A 69 10.12 -0.81 5.55
C ARG A 69 9.73 -1.65 4.35
N ASP A 70 8.44 -1.90 4.16
CA ASP A 70 7.98 -2.64 2.99
C ASP A 70 6.80 -1.88 2.38
N ILE A 71 6.87 -1.66 1.07
CA ILE A 71 5.83 -1.05 0.27
C ILE A 71 5.50 -2.02 -0.85
N ILE A 72 4.36 -2.70 -0.73
CA ILE A 72 3.86 -3.64 -1.73
C ILE A 72 2.54 -3.11 -2.28
N ILE A 73 2.50 -2.81 -3.56
CA ILE A 73 1.33 -2.27 -4.27
C ILE A 73 0.98 -3.25 -5.40
N GLY A 74 -0.24 -3.78 -5.38
CA GLY A 74 -0.76 -4.69 -6.40
C GLY A 74 -0.98 -4.04 -7.77
N ASP A 75 -1.47 -4.83 -8.71
CA ASP A 75 -1.68 -4.41 -10.10
C ASP A 75 -2.87 -3.45 -10.24
N GLY A 76 -2.74 -2.43 -11.09
CA GLY A 76 -3.80 -1.45 -11.37
C GLY A 76 -4.20 -0.60 -10.17
N SER A 77 -3.30 -0.42 -9.21
CA SER A 77 -3.55 0.29 -7.94
C SER A 77 -2.92 1.68 -7.94
N CYS A 78 -3.46 2.60 -7.14
CA CYS A 78 -2.96 3.96 -7.04
C CYS A 78 -2.88 4.69 -8.41
N ILE A 79 -3.90 4.54 -9.24
CA ILE A 79 -3.85 5.00 -10.64
C ILE A 79 -4.23 6.48 -10.82
N TYR A 80 -4.85 7.10 -9.81
CA TYR A 80 -5.33 8.48 -9.90
C TYR A 80 -4.43 9.46 -9.15
N ASN A 81 -4.62 10.75 -9.40
CA ASN A 81 -3.84 11.82 -8.77
C ASN A 81 -3.87 11.67 -7.25
N SER A 82 -2.68 11.65 -6.64
CA SER A 82 -2.48 11.53 -5.20
C SER A 82 -3.24 10.37 -4.52
N ALA A 83 -3.61 9.32 -5.26
CA ALA A 83 -4.46 8.25 -4.75
C ALA A 83 -3.86 7.55 -3.50
N CYS A 84 -2.55 7.36 -3.50
CA CYS A 84 -1.74 6.77 -2.44
C CYS A 84 -0.65 7.74 -1.96
N HIS A 85 -0.92 9.05 -2.04
CA HIS A 85 0.03 10.06 -1.61
C HIS A 85 0.40 9.84 -0.15
N GLY A 86 1.70 9.83 0.15
CA GLY A 86 2.23 9.72 1.50
C GLY A 86 1.99 8.37 2.16
N ILE A 87 1.50 7.34 1.44
CA ILE A 87 0.89 6.13 2.03
C ILE A 87 1.79 5.36 3.01
N ALA A 88 3.10 5.52 2.91
CA ALA A 88 4.08 4.87 3.79
C ALA A 88 4.55 5.72 4.98
N GLY A 89 4.24 7.01 5.05
CA GLY A 89 4.76 7.97 6.03
C GLY A 89 6.25 7.84 6.33
N ASN A 90 6.67 8.35 7.49
CA ASN A 90 7.99 8.01 8.03
C ASN A 90 7.85 6.66 8.75
N ASN A 91 8.52 5.61 8.27
CA ASN A 91 8.55 4.28 8.91
C ASN A 91 7.24 3.48 8.90
N GLY A 92 6.48 3.51 7.80
CA GLY A 92 5.30 2.66 7.62
C GLY A 92 5.58 1.31 6.94
N TYR A 93 4.72 0.34 7.22
CA TYR A 93 4.54 -0.89 6.44
C TYR A 93 3.25 -0.78 5.63
N VAL A 94 3.33 -0.92 4.31
CA VAL A 94 2.20 -0.76 3.40
C VAL A 94 2.05 -1.99 2.51
N ARG A 95 0.85 -2.55 2.50
CA ARG A 95 0.44 -3.56 1.53
C ARG A 95 -0.92 -3.20 0.94
N ILE A 96 -0.98 -3.02 -0.37
CA ILE A 96 -2.19 -2.70 -1.12
C ILE A 96 -2.43 -3.82 -2.14
N GLY A 97 -3.62 -4.39 -2.14
CA GLY A 97 -4.04 -5.39 -3.12
C GLY A 97 -4.23 -4.82 -4.52
N ASP A 98 -4.69 -5.66 -5.44
CA ASP A 98 -4.90 -5.27 -6.83
C ASP A 98 -6.14 -4.40 -6.98
N ARG A 99 -6.12 -3.49 -7.96
CA ARG A 99 -7.23 -2.60 -8.35
C ARG A 99 -7.79 -1.80 -7.17
N SER A 100 -6.91 -1.44 -6.23
CA SER A 100 -7.26 -0.69 -5.03
C SER A 100 -6.76 0.74 -5.12
N CYS A 101 -7.37 1.63 -4.35
CA CYS A 101 -6.96 3.03 -4.30
C CYS A 101 -7.02 3.69 -5.69
N THR A 102 -8.14 3.55 -6.39
CA THR A 102 -8.23 3.91 -7.81
C THR A 102 -8.75 5.32 -8.06
N LYS A 103 -9.10 6.06 -7.01
CA LYS A 103 -9.63 7.43 -7.09
C LYS A 103 -8.76 8.42 -6.31
N TYR A 104 -9.06 9.71 -6.48
CA TYR A 104 -8.39 10.82 -5.80
C TYR A 104 -8.35 10.60 -4.28
N HIS A 105 -7.14 10.66 -3.72
CA HIS A 105 -6.86 10.49 -2.27
C HIS A 105 -7.50 9.28 -1.59
N SER A 106 -7.87 8.25 -2.37
CA SER A 106 -8.60 7.09 -1.89
C SER A 106 -7.90 6.32 -0.76
N CYS A 107 -6.56 6.28 -0.76
CA CYS A 107 -5.76 5.63 0.28
C CYS A 107 -4.66 6.52 0.85
N GLY A 108 -4.65 7.80 0.47
CA GLY A 108 -3.65 8.76 0.89
C GLY A 108 -3.57 8.87 2.41
N THR A 109 -2.48 9.44 2.88
CA THR A 109 -2.34 9.82 4.27
C THR A 109 -1.59 11.14 4.38
N ASN A 110 -1.94 11.91 5.41
CA ASN A 110 -1.22 13.13 5.77
C ASN A 110 -0.12 12.79 6.78
N ALA A 111 0.76 11.86 6.41
CA ALA A 111 1.71 11.25 7.34
C ALA A 111 2.97 12.10 7.50
N ASN A 112 2.91 13.09 8.38
CA ASN A 112 4.09 13.77 8.94
C ASN A 112 4.38 13.29 10.37
N SER A 113 4.26 11.98 10.62
CA SER A 113 4.51 11.42 11.95
C SER A 113 5.67 10.44 11.91
N ASP A 114 6.54 10.52 12.92
CA ASP A 114 7.66 9.57 13.13
C ASP A 114 7.21 8.26 13.79
N LYS A 115 5.89 8.06 13.95
CA LYS A 115 5.33 6.83 14.51
C LYS A 115 5.26 5.76 13.43
N PHE A 116 5.72 4.58 13.79
CA PHE A 116 5.47 3.37 13.00
C PHE A 116 3.95 3.17 12.83
N PHE A 117 3.52 2.85 11.62
CA PHE A 117 2.15 2.43 11.35
C PHE A 117 2.12 1.32 10.30
N LYS A 118 1.04 0.55 10.30
CA LYS A 118 0.83 -0.59 9.40
C LYS A 118 -0.48 -0.43 8.64
N LYS A 119 -0.42 -0.22 7.33
CA LYS A 119 -1.61 -0.09 6.47
C LYS A 119 -1.72 -1.29 5.53
N ILE A 120 -2.71 -2.15 5.76
CA ILE A 120 -3.05 -3.27 4.89
C ILE A 120 -4.40 -2.98 4.22
N ILE A 121 -4.42 -3.00 2.90
CA ILE A 121 -5.62 -2.84 2.08
C ILE A 121 -5.73 -4.04 1.14
N GLY A 122 -6.87 -4.72 1.20
CA GLY A 122 -7.20 -5.83 0.31
C GLY A 122 -7.37 -5.41 -1.14
N SER A 123 -7.62 -6.37 -2.00
CA SER A 123 -7.89 -6.13 -3.43
C SER A 123 -9.30 -5.58 -3.65
N ASP A 124 -9.48 -4.79 -4.71
CA ASP A 124 -10.75 -4.15 -5.08
C ASP A 124 -11.34 -3.27 -3.96
N SER A 125 -10.47 -2.68 -3.15
CA SER A 125 -10.84 -1.91 -1.96
C SER A 125 -10.43 -0.45 -2.06
N CYS A 126 -11.12 0.40 -1.29
CA CYS A 126 -10.85 1.84 -1.25
C CYS A 126 -10.95 2.46 -2.65
N THR A 127 -11.97 2.09 -3.42
CA THR A 127 -12.15 2.56 -4.81
C THR A 127 -12.97 3.84 -4.89
N GLY A 128 -13.50 4.31 -3.76
CA GLY A 128 -14.13 5.63 -3.61
C GLY A 128 -13.11 6.76 -3.43
N GLU A 129 -13.52 7.97 -3.79
CA GLU A 129 -12.75 9.19 -3.54
C GLU A 129 -12.69 9.41 -2.03
N ASN A 130 -11.51 9.68 -1.50
CA ASN A 130 -11.30 9.85 -0.05
C ASN A 130 -11.83 8.70 0.82
N ALA A 131 -11.98 7.47 0.32
CA ALA A 131 -12.52 6.38 1.15
C ALA A 131 -11.59 6.09 2.36
N CYS A 132 -10.47 5.45 2.10
CA CYS A 132 -9.53 5.00 3.11
C CYS A 132 -8.45 6.05 3.41
N ILE A 133 -8.79 7.35 3.27
CA ILE A 133 -7.92 8.41 3.73
C ILE A 133 -7.91 8.36 5.25
N SER A 134 -6.75 7.99 5.78
CA SER A 134 -6.52 7.85 7.20
C SER A 134 -5.27 8.64 7.56
N GLY A 135 -5.20 9.14 8.79
CA GLY A 135 -3.93 9.66 9.31
C GLY A 135 -2.87 8.55 9.42
N THR A 136 -1.83 8.82 10.20
CA THR A 136 -0.79 7.83 10.56
C THR A 136 -1.35 6.82 11.56
N ILE A 137 -2.26 5.97 11.09
CA ILE A 137 -2.86 4.93 11.90
C ILE A 137 -2.69 3.55 11.26
N SER A 138 -2.48 2.54 12.09
CA SER A 138 -2.48 1.15 11.63
C SER A 138 -3.91 0.67 11.43
N ILE A 139 -4.23 0.24 10.22
CA ILE A 139 -5.56 -0.27 9.86
C ILE A 139 -5.41 -1.46 8.92
N GLU A 140 -6.40 -2.34 8.95
CA GLU A 140 -6.52 -3.46 8.03
C GLU A 140 -7.89 -3.44 7.35
N ILE A 141 -7.90 -3.43 6.02
CA ILE A 141 -9.11 -3.37 5.21
C ILE A 141 -9.14 -4.63 4.35
N GLY A 142 -10.19 -5.44 4.51
CA GLY A 142 -10.40 -6.63 3.71
C GLY A 142 -10.66 -6.31 2.24
N ASN A 143 -10.59 -7.34 1.40
CA ASN A 143 -10.95 -7.28 -0.02
C ASN A 143 -12.39 -6.79 -0.25
N ASN A 144 -12.60 -6.13 -1.39
CA ASN A 144 -13.89 -5.65 -1.87
C ASN A 144 -14.62 -4.78 -0.83
N SER A 145 -13.88 -3.91 -0.15
CA SER A 145 -14.38 -3.08 0.95
C SER A 145 -14.11 -1.59 0.72
N CYS A 146 -14.88 -0.73 1.37
CA CYS A 146 -14.74 0.73 1.28
C CYS A 146 -14.89 1.27 -0.17
N GLN A 147 -15.93 0.83 -0.89
CA GLN A 147 -16.14 1.17 -2.31
C GLN A 147 -16.91 2.45 -2.60
N CYS A 148 -17.44 3.13 -1.58
CA CYS A 148 -18.10 4.42 -1.77
C CYS A 148 -17.16 5.58 -1.44
N ASP A 149 -17.49 6.77 -1.92
CA ASP A 149 -16.70 7.96 -1.61
C ASP A 149 -16.78 8.23 -0.09
N ASP A 150 -15.73 8.78 0.52
CA ASP A 150 -15.63 9.14 1.95
C ASP A 150 -15.88 8.05 3.00
N CYS A 151 -16.09 6.80 2.61
CA CYS A 151 -16.30 5.70 3.58
C CYS A 151 -15.00 5.21 4.19
N CYS A 152 -15.01 4.78 5.45
CA CYS A 152 -13.81 4.30 6.16
C CYS A 152 -12.84 5.43 6.61
N ARG A 153 -13.22 6.71 6.47
CA ARG A 153 -12.42 7.86 6.90
C ARG A 153 -12.19 7.98 8.41
N CYS A 154 -13.09 7.40 9.19
CA CYS A 154 -13.13 7.48 10.66
C CYS A 154 -12.64 6.21 11.35
N LEU A 155 -12.01 5.31 10.59
CA LEU A 155 -11.21 4.25 11.19
C LEU A 155 -10.16 4.86 12.11
N LYS A 156 -9.86 4.15 13.19
CA LYS A 156 -8.89 4.46 14.23
C LYS A 156 -7.78 3.41 14.23
N GLU A 157 -6.71 3.73 14.95
CA GLU A 157 -5.62 2.79 15.20
C GLU A 157 -6.16 1.43 15.65
N GLY A 158 -5.78 0.37 14.93
CA GLY A 158 -6.14 -1.01 15.22
C GLY A 158 -7.47 -1.47 14.62
N ASP A 159 -8.24 -0.59 13.98
CA ASP A 159 -9.51 -1.00 13.37
C ASP A 159 -9.30 -1.97 12.18
N ILE A 160 -10.18 -2.97 12.10
CA ILE A 160 -10.18 -3.98 11.04
C ILE A 160 -11.53 -3.97 10.32
N VAL A 161 -11.53 -3.61 9.04
CA VAL A 161 -12.70 -3.74 8.15
C VAL A 161 -12.67 -5.12 7.52
N GLN A 162 -13.74 -5.90 7.72
CA GLN A 162 -13.86 -7.24 7.14
C GLN A 162 -14.01 -7.18 5.61
N HIS A 163 -13.86 -8.33 4.96
CA HIS A 163 -14.14 -8.46 3.52
C HIS A 163 -15.58 -8.05 3.17
N ASN A 164 -15.80 -7.53 1.96
CA ASN A 164 -17.11 -7.17 1.42
C ASN A 164 -17.92 -6.20 2.32
N SER A 165 -17.22 -5.37 3.10
CA SER A 165 -17.83 -4.51 4.11
C SER A 165 -17.67 -3.05 3.71
N CYS A 166 -18.48 -2.18 4.30
CA CYS A 166 -18.29 -0.73 4.15
C CYS A 166 -18.48 -0.16 2.72
N ASN A 167 -19.30 -0.78 1.89
CA ASN A 167 -19.45 -0.39 0.48
C ASN A 167 -20.54 0.66 0.18
N LYS A 168 -21.32 1.09 1.18
CA LYS A 168 -22.40 2.08 1.04
C LYS A 168 -22.52 2.91 2.32
N PHE A 169 -23.18 4.06 2.24
CA PHE A 169 -23.59 4.84 3.41
C PHE A 169 -24.87 4.28 4.03
N GLY A 170 -25.00 4.35 5.35
CA GLY A 170 -26.21 3.97 6.08
C GLY A 170 -25.93 3.53 7.51
N THR A 171 -26.97 3.49 8.35
CA THR A 171 -26.91 3.07 9.76
C THR A 171 -26.37 1.65 9.96
N ASP A 172 -26.38 0.83 8.90
CA ASP A 172 -25.86 -0.54 8.89
C ASP A 172 -24.47 -0.69 8.22
N HIS A 173 -23.85 0.44 7.85
CA HIS A 173 -22.65 0.51 7.02
C HIS A 173 -21.65 1.60 7.48
N CYS A 174 -20.61 1.84 6.67
CA CYS A 174 -19.34 2.38 7.15
C CYS A 174 -19.41 3.77 7.76
N CYS A 175 -18.49 4.03 8.68
CA CYS A 175 -18.40 5.32 9.32
C CYS A 175 -17.97 6.39 8.28
N ILE A 176 -18.56 7.60 8.40
CA ILE A 176 -18.20 8.80 7.61
C ILE A 176 -17.41 9.78 8.48
N ASP A 177 -17.84 9.94 9.72
CA ASP A 177 -17.19 10.77 10.73
C ASP A 177 -17.09 10.04 12.08
N LYS A 178 -16.43 10.67 13.04
CA LYS A 178 -16.22 10.09 14.38
C LYS A 178 -17.53 9.90 15.17
N GLU A 179 -18.60 10.61 14.80
CA GLU A 179 -19.88 10.67 15.50
C GLU A 179 -20.89 9.68 14.91
N THR A 180 -20.76 9.32 13.63
CA THR A 180 -21.60 8.42 12.86
C THR A 180 -21.03 7.01 12.73
N ARG A 181 -20.10 6.64 13.62
CA ARG A 181 -19.53 5.29 13.69
C ARG A 181 -20.63 4.31 14.12
N SER A 182 -21.35 3.76 13.15
CA SER A 182 -22.32 2.69 13.35
C SER A 182 -21.70 1.57 14.17
N ASP A 183 -22.48 1.03 15.11
CA ASP A 183 -22.12 0.07 16.16
C ASP A 183 -21.71 -1.33 15.63
N LYS A 184 -21.54 -1.47 14.31
CA LYS A 184 -21.28 -2.75 13.66
C LYS A 184 -19.82 -3.15 13.85
N GLU A 185 -19.57 -3.86 14.94
CA GLU A 185 -18.40 -4.69 15.28
C GLU A 185 -17.20 -4.54 14.33
N LEU A 186 -16.53 -3.39 14.43
CA LEU A 186 -15.09 -3.39 14.23
C LEU A 186 -14.58 -4.30 15.34
N LYS A 187 -14.21 -5.54 14.99
CA LYS A 187 -13.63 -6.45 15.98
C LYS A 187 -12.46 -5.72 16.63
N ASP A 188 -12.45 -5.71 17.96
CA ASP A 188 -11.31 -5.21 18.71
C ASP A 188 -10.03 -5.79 18.10
N PRO A 189 -8.96 -4.98 17.95
CA PRO A 189 -7.70 -5.46 17.42
C PRO A 189 -7.33 -6.75 18.15
N LEU A 190 -7.10 -7.82 17.40
CA LEU A 190 -6.64 -9.09 17.97
C LEU A 190 -5.48 -8.77 18.91
N PRO A 191 -5.47 -9.29 20.16
CA PRO A 191 -4.44 -8.97 21.13
C PRO A 191 -3.09 -9.22 20.47
N SER A 192 -2.25 -8.17 20.49
CA SER A 192 -0.91 -8.12 19.89
C SER A 192 -0.09 -9.38 20.23
N SER A 193 -0.25 -10.43 19.45
CA SER A 193 0.66 -11.55 19.44
C SER A 193 1.85 -11.14 18.59
N ASN A 194 3.00 -10.94 19.26
CA ASN A 194 4.31 -10.71 18.68
C ASN A 194 4.48 -11.39 17.30
N PRO A 195 4.86 -10.66 16.24
CA PRO A 195 5.22 -11.30 14.99
C PRO A 195 6.64 -11.87 15.12
N SER A 196 6.75 -13.10 15.62
CA SER A 196 7.86 -13.98 15.26
C SER A 196 7.62 -14.50 13.84
N PHE A 197 7.76 -13.63 12.84
CA PHE A 197 7.76 -14.03 11.43
C PHE A 197 9.09 -13.62 10.79
N LEU A 198 10.15 -14.29 11.26
CA LEU A 198 11.33 -14.56 10.45
C LEU A 198 11.33 -16.06 10.19
N GLN A 199 10.88 -16.45 9.00
CA GLN A 199 11.56 -17.48 8.23
C GLN A 199 11.23 -17.29 6.75
N SER A 200 12.19 -16.69 6.09
CA SER A 200 12.36 -16.65 4.65
C SER A 200 12.33 -18.06 4.08
N ASN A 201 11.29 -18.41 3.34
CA ASN A 201 11.45 -19.35 2.25
C ASN A 201 11.85 -18.54 1.02
N SER A 202 13.16 -18.44 0.81
CA SER A 202 13.74 -17.98 -0.45
C SER A 202 13.11 -18.78 -1.60
N PRO A 203 12.63 -18.14 -2.68
CA PRO A 203 12.30 -18.87 -3.89
C PRO A 203 13.58 -19.49 -4.43
N SER A 204 13.58 -20.81 -4.52
CA SER A 204 14.61 -21.57 -5.21
C SER A 204 14.59 -21.15 -6.68
N PHE A 205 15.73 -20.66 -7.17
CA PHE A 205 16.01 -20.49 -8.59
C PHE A 205 15.78 -21.83 -9.30
N LEU A 206 14.68 -21.94 -10.06
CA LEU A 206 14.45 -23.07 -10.95
C LEU A 206 14.86 -22.68 -12.36
N GLN A 207 15.91 -23.38 -12.80
CA GLN A 207 16.53 -23.30 -14.11
C GLN A 207 15.52 -23.46 -15.24
N THR A 208 15.77 -22.70 -16.30
CA THR A 208 15.15 -22.82 -17.62
C THR A 208 15.41 -24.20 -18.25
N LYS A 209 14.33 -24.91 -18.61
CA LYS A 209 14.24 -25.89 -19.72
C LYS A 209 12.80 -25.86 -20.22
N GLY A 210 12.52 -25.21 -21.34
CA GLY A 210 12.34 -25.89 -22.63
C GLY A 210 10.89 -25.68 -23.12
N PRO A 211 10.62 -25.69 -24.43
CA PRO A 211 9.34 -25.26 -25.00
C PRO A 211 8.32 -26.40 -25.08
N CYS A 212 7.04 -26.07 -24.97
CA CYS A 212 5.94 -26.91 -25.44
C CYS A 212 5.04 -26.05 -26.36
N ASP A 213 4.97 -26.50 -27.61
CA ASP A 213 4.07 -26.18 -28.74
C ASP A 213 3.75 -24.69 -29.08
#